data_AF-A0A972WN66-F1
#
_entry.id   AF-A0A972WN66-F1
#
_cell.length_a   1.000
_cell.length_b   1.000
_cell.length_c   1.000
_cell.angle_alpha   90.00
_cell.angle_beta   90.00
_cell.angle_gamma   90.00
#
_symmetry.space_group_name_H-M   'P 1'
#
loop_
_entity.id
_entity.type
_entity.pdbx_description
1 polymer ?
#
loop_
_entity_poly.entity_id
_entity_poly.type
_entity_poly.pdbx_seq_one_letter_code
_entity_poly.pdbx_strand_id
1 'polypeptide(L)'
;METKISVVMERIEPYLDLFDRIVRHGHEVYSSYPPDIAVDLDSSAQAHCTYRHIKAEAHSVLDELPGVRHVDMRGQNLWLIEPANIVCRFKKTDEDGVSTNYPTPQAKAFDRGDDLPGLPLEPTRLTIGYLLDAAGIGFVRSQVSLPAGRQTLWCAAIVPADAREVGETAWYEATKQTRLA
;
A
#
# COMPACT_ATOMS: atom_id res chain seq x y z
N MET A 1 -17.62 -5.65 -6.15
CA MET A 1 -16.30 -5.59 -5.49
C MET A 1 -15.88 -7.02 -5.11
N GLU A 2 -14.71 -7.48 -5.57
CA GLU A 2 -14.18 -8.80 -5.20
C GLU A 2 -13.39 -8.73 -3.88
N THR A 3 -13.58 -9.70 -2.98
CA THR A 3 -13.01 -9.69 -1.63
C THR A 3 -12.19 -10.94 -1.30
N LYS A 4 -12.26 -12.01 -2.09
CA LYS A 4 -11.50 -13.23 -1.84
C LYS A 4 -10.02 -13.00 -2.10
N ILE A 5 -9.18 -13.14 -1.06
CA ILE A 5 -7.73 -12.86 -1.11
C ILE A 5 -7.06 -13.53 -2.33
N SER A 6 -7.29 -14.82 -2.57
CA SER A 6 -6.65 -15.54 -3.66
C SER A 6 -6.96 -14.95 -5.05
N VAL A 7 -8.21 -14.55 -5.27
CA VAL A 7 -8.67 -14.00 -6.57
C VAL A 7 -8.11 -12.59 -6.76
N VAL A 8 -8.10 -11.78 -5.71
CA VAL A 8 -7.55 -10.43 -5.78
C VAL A 8 -6.04 -10.47 -5.99
N MET A 9 -5.34 -11.29 -5.22
CA MET A 9 -3.88 -11.42 -5.28
C MET A 9 -3.41 -11.97 -6.64
N GLU A 10 -4.12 -12.94 -7.23
CA GLU A 10 -3.86 -13.44 -8.59
C GLU A 10 -3.98 -12.32 -9.64
N ARG A 11 -5.00 -11.45 -9.54
CA ARG A 11 -5.18 -10.33 -10.49
C ARG A 11 -4.10 -9.26 -10.39
N ILE A 12 -3.55 -9.04 -9.20
CA ILE A 12 -2.53 -8.01 -8.97
C ILE A 12 -1.11 -8.57 -8.98
N GLU A 13 -0.94 -9.88 -9.12
CA GLU A 13 0.36 -10.55 -9.16
C GLU A 13 1.36 -9.89 -10.12
N PRO A 14 0.97 -9.47 -11.34
CA PRO A 14 1.88 -8.77 -12.26
C PRO A 14 2.43 -7.43 -11.76
N TYR A 15 1.85 -6.87 -10.69
CA TYR A 15 2.20 -5.57 -10.14
C TYR A 15 2.89 -5.66 -8.77
N LEU A 16 3.00 -6.85 -8.17
CA LEU A 16 3.53 -6.99 -6.80
C LEU A 16 4.98 -6.54 -6.67
N ASP A 17 5.81 -6.85 -7.66
CA ASP A 17 7.21 -6.40 -7.69
C ASP A 17 7.32 -4.89 -7.83
N LEU A 18 6.43 -4.28 -8.61
CA LEU A 18 6.38 -2.82 -8.74
C LEU A 18 5.93 -2.19 -7.41
N PHE A 19 4.91 -2.74 -6.76
CA PHE A 19 4.44 -2.25 -5.48
C PHE A 19 5.52 -2.33 -4.40
N ASP A 20 6.22 -3.45 -4.30
CA ASP A 20 7.34 -3.63 -3.36
C ASP A 20 8.47 -2.64 -3.67
N ARG A 21 8.89 -2.52 -4.94
CA ARG A 21 9.91 -1.54 -5.36
C ARG A 21 9.53 -0.11 -4.97
N ILE A 22 8.29 0.30 -5.25
CA ILE A 22 7.81 1.67 -4.97
C ILE A 22 7.91 2.00 -3.47
N VAL A 23 7.44 1.10 -2.61
CA VAL A 23 7.45 1.39 -1.17
C VAL A 23 8.85 1.29 -0.54
N ARG A 24 9.69 0.36 -1.03
CA ARG A 24 11.10 0.27 -0.63
C ARG A 24 11.86 1.50 -1.04
N HIS A 25 11.74 1.93 -2.30
CA HIS A 25 12.38 3.14 -2.80
C HIS A 25 12.12 4.34 -1.88
N GLY A 26 10.86 4.57 -1.51
CA GLY A 26 10.54 5.72 -0.66
C GLY A 26 11.15 5.64 0.75
N HIS A 27 11.29 4.44 1.31
CA HIS A 27 11.97 4.23 2.58
C HIS A 27 13.49 4.35 2.45
N GLU A 28 14.08 3.79 1.40
CA GLU A 28 15.52 3.84 1.11
C GLU A 28 15.99 5.28 0.90
N VAL A 29 15.26 6.06 0.11
CA VAL A 29 15.58 7.48 -0.11
C VAL A 29 15.50 8.26 1.19
N TYR A 30 14.47 8.05 2.01
CA TYR A 30 14.41 8.69 3.33
C TYR A 30 15.58 8.26 4.23
N SER A 31 15.93 6.98 4.24
CA SER A 31 17.02 6.43 5.04
C SER A 31 18.40 6.94 4.60
N SER A 32 18.50 7.45 3.37
CA SER A 32 19.71 8.10 2.85
C SER A 32 19.86 9.58 3.25
N TYR A 33 18.87 10.15 3.96
CA TYR A 33 18.96 11.53 4.42
C TYR A 33 20.17 11.72 5.35
N PRO A 34 20.84 12.88 5.30
CA PRO A 34 21.91 13.21 6.23
C PRO A 34 21.44 13.04 7.70
N PRO A 35 22.21 12.37 8.57
CA PRO A 35 21.78 12.09 9.95
C PRO A 35 21.45 13.34 10.78
N ASP A 36 22.16 14.45 10.50
CA ASP A 36 21.93 15.75 11.10
C ASP A 36 20.59 16.38 10.71
N ILE A 37 20.03 16.02 9.56
CA ILE A 37 18.67 16.39 9.17
C ILE A 37 17.67 15.39 9.77
N ALA A 38 17.97 14.10 9.73
CA ALA A 38 17.04 13.05 10.15
C ALA A 38 16.71 13.09 11.65
N VAL A 39 17.67 13.49 12.50
CA VAL A 39 17.48 13.58 13.96
C VAL A 39 16.44 14.62 14.39
N ASP A 40 16.23 15.65 13.56
CA ASP A 40 15.26 16.72 13.83
C ASP A 40 13.83 16.35 13.42
N LEU A 41 13.65 15.22 12.73
CA LEU A 41 12.35 14.78 12.22
C LEU A 41 11.65 13.84 13.21
N ASP A 42 10.44 14.20 13.61
CA ASP A 42 9.57 13.28 14.35
C ASP A 42 9.02 12.17 13.42
N SER A 43 8.35 11.18 14.02
CA SER A 43 7.79 10.03 13.28
C SER A 43 6.74 10.42 12.23
N SER A 44 6.09 11.58 12.39
CA SER A 44 5.11 12.12 11.43
C SER A 44 5.82 12.75 10.23
N ALA A 45 6.84 13.56 10.49
CA ALA A 45 7.69 14.15 9.46
C ALA A 45 8.42 13.07 8.66
N GLN A 46 8.94 12.04 9.31
CA GLN A 46 9.48 10.84 8.66
C GLN A 46 8.44 10.22 7.72
N ALA A 47 7.26 9.87 8.23
CA ALA A 47 6.22 9.22 7.43
C ALA A 47 5.79 10.07 6.23
N HIS A 48 5.72 11.39 6.39
CA HIS A 48 5.46 12.30 5.29
C HIS A 48 6.59 12.31 4.25
N CYS A 49 7.86 12.41 4.67
CA CYS A 49 9.00 12.39 3.75
C CYS A 49 9.04 11.08 2.97
N THR A 50 8.95 9.94 3.64
CA THR A 50 8.86 8.62 3.00
C THR A 50 7.70 8.58 2.00
N TYR A 51 6.50 9.00 2.40
CA TYR A 51 5.34 9.00 1.50
C TYR A 51 5.51 9.90 0.27
N ARG A 52 6.24 11.03 0.38
CA ARG A 52 6.54 11.89 -0.78
C ARG A 52 7.41 11.17 -1.80
N HIS A 53 8.43 10.42 -1.35
CA HIS A 53 9.28 9.62 -2.23
C HIS A 53 8.53 8.43 -2.83
N ILE A 54 7.72 7.72 -2.04
CA ILE A 54 6.81 6.68 -2.54
C ILE A 54 5.90 7.23 -3.64
N LYS A 55 5.29 8.41 -3.41
CA LYS A 55 4.40 9.03 -4.39
C LYS A 55 5.14 9.40 -5.68
N ALA A 56 6.35 9.97 -5.56
CA ALA A 56 7.14 10.34 -6.73
C ALA A 56 7.51 9.10 -7.57
N GLU A 57 7.96 8.03 -6.93
CA GLU A 57 8.26 6.75 -7.60
C GLU A 57 7.00 6.13 -8.21
N ALA A 58 5.86 6.13 -7.49
CA ALA A 58 4.59 5.64 -8.01
C ALA A 58 4.19 6.36 -9.31
N HIS A 59 4.30 7.68 -9.36
CA HIS A 59 4.07 8.44 -10.60
C HIS A 59 5.04 8.05 -11.70
N SER A 60 6.33 7.92 -11.38
CA SER A 60 7.35 7.57 -12.38
C SER A 60 7.14 6.20 -13.02
N VAL A 61 6.49 5.26 -12.32
CA VAL A 61 6.45 3.86 -12.75
C VAL A 61 5.07 3.38 -13.13
N LEU A 62 4.02 3.82 -12.42
CA LEU A 62 2.65 3.37 -12.66
C LEU A 62 1.98 4.18 -13.76
N ASP A 63 2.29 5.47 -13.88
CA ASP A 63 1.64 6.33 -14.88
C ASP A 63 2.08 5.99 -16.32
N GLU A 64 3.18 5.26 -16.47
CA GLU A 64 3.67 4.75 -17.77
C GLU A 64 3.03 3.42 -18.20
N LEU A 65 2.27 2.75 -17.31
CA LEU A 65 1.72 1.43 -17.59
C LEU A 65 0.39 1.51 -18.38
N PRO A 66 0.23 0.71 -19.45
CA PRO A 66 -1.04 0.61 -20.16
C PRO A 66 -2.18 0.18 -19.23
N GLY A 67 -3.30 0.92 -19.25
CA GLY A 67 -4.47 0.63 -18.43
C GLY A 67 -4.33 1.00 -16.96
N VAL A 68 -3.28 1.75 -16.58
CA VAL A 68 -3.13 2.34 -15.25
C VAL A 68 -3.39 3.84 -15.32
N ARG A 69 -4.19 4.36 -14.40
CA ARG A 69 -4.53 5.79 -14.32
C ARG A 69 -4.39 6.31 -12.92
N HIS A 70 -3.67 7.41 -12.77
CA HIS A 70 -3.68 8.19 -11.54
C HIS A 70 -5.01 8.96 -11.41
N VAL A 71 -5.55 8.95 -10.19
CA VAL A 71 -6.74 9.69 -9.81
C VAL A 71 -6.40 10.46 -8.52
N ASP A 72 -6.34 11.79 -8.62
CA ASP A 72 -6.33 12.67 -7.45
C ASP A 72 -7.76 13.00 -7.05
N MET A 73 -8.15 12.54 -5.86
CA MET A 73 -9.44 12.87 -5.29
C MET A 73 -9.25 13.66 -4.00
N ARG A 74 -9.32 15.00 -4.12
CA ARG A 74 -9.22 15.93 -2.98
C ARG A 74 -7.93 15.72 -2.16
N GLY A 75 -6.81 15.46 -2.82
CA GLY A 75 -5.50 15.23 -2.21
C GLY A 75 -5.20 13.77 -1.90
N GLN A 76 -6.16 12.85 -2.10
CA GLN A 76 -5.90 11.41 -2.04
C GLN A 76 -5.37 10.93 -3.39
N ASN A 77 -4.16 10.38 -3.39
CA ASN A 77 -3.54 9.82 -4.59
C ASN A 77 -3.92 8.35 -4.70
N LEU A 78 -4.66 8.03 -5.76
CA LEU A 78 -5.13 6.70 -6.09
C LEU A 78 -4.59 6.30 -7.46
N TRP A 79 -4.34 5.00 -7.63
CA TRP A 79 -4.03 4.42 -8.94
C TRP A 79 -5.09 3.36 -9.25
N LEU A 80 -5.84 3.62 -10.32
CA LEU A 80 -6.76 2.65 -10.90
C LEU A 80 -5.97 1.77 -11.87
N ILE A 81 -6.02 0.46 -11.65
CA ILE A 81 -5.43 -0.53 -12.54
C ILE A 81 -6.58 -1.27 -13.21
N GLU A 82 -6.94 -0.83 -14.41
CA GLU A 82 -8.08 -1.33 -15.16
C GLU A 82 -8.00 -2.83 -15.47
N PRO A 83 -6.83 -3.39 -15.90
CA PRO A 83 -6.73 -4.82 -16.17
C PRO A 83 -7.02 -5.72 -14.97
N ALA A 84 -6.75 -5.24 -13.75
CA ALA A 84 -7.00 -5.96 -12.50
C ALA A 84 -8.34 -5.59 -11.86
N ASN A 85 -9.05 -4.58 -12.37
CA ASN A 85 -10.20 -3.94 -11.75
C ASN A 85 -9.99 -3.59 -10.26
N ILE A 86 -8.83 -2.97 -9.96
CA ILE A 86 -8.51 -2.51 -8.60
C ILE A 86 -8.19 -1.03 -8.59
N VAL A 87 -8.40 -0.40 -7.43
CA VAL A 87 -7.88 0.93 -7.14
C VAL A 87 -7.03 0.83 -5.88
N CYS A 88 -5.79 1.29 -5.94
CA CYS A 88 -4.87 1.21 -4.82
C CYS A 88 -4.41 2.59 -4.35
N ARG A 89 -3.95 2.63 -3.10
CA ARG A 89 -3.27 3.76 -2.47
C ARG A 89 -2.08 3.27 -1.67
N PHE A 90 -1.08 4.11 -1.48
CA PHE A 90 0.08 3.80 -0.64
C PHE A 90 -0.07 4.37 0.77
N LYS A 91 0.31 3.59 1.79
CA LYS A 91 0.26 3.99 3.20
C LYS A 91 1.37 3.34 4.03
N LYS A 92 1.74 4.00 5.15
CA LYS A 92 2.34 3.30 6.29
C LYS A 92 1.25 2.48 6.99
N THR A 93 1.55 1.24 7.31
CA THR A 93 0.61 0.31 7.94
C THR A 93 1.25 -0.41 9.12
N ASP A 94 0.42 -0.98 9.99
CA ASP A 94 0.85 -1.93 11.01
C ASP A 94 0.97 -3.36 10.45
N GLU A 95 1.24 -4.32 11.33
CA GLU A 95 1.41 -5.74 10.99
C GLU A 95 0.17 -6.38 10.36
N ASP A 96 -1.03 -5.86 10.63
CA ASP A 96 -2.30 -6.34 10.10
C ASP A 96 -2.72 -5.59 8.84
N GLY A 97 -1.92 -4.63 8.36
CA GLY A 97 -2.25 -3.86 7.17
C GLY A 97 -3.21 -2.69 7.42
N VAL A 98 -3.45 -2.33 8.69
CA VAL A 98 -4.27 -1.18 9.06
C VAL A 98 -3.43 0.09 8.94
N SER A 99 -4.01 1.14 8.35
CA SER A 99 -3.33 2.43 8.24
C SER A 99 -3.22 3.10 9.61
N THR A 100 -2.04 3.62 9.94
CA THR A 100 -1.72 4.18 11.26
C THR A 100 -2.18 5.63 11.47
N ASN A 101 -2.75 6.29 10.45
CA ASN A 101 -3.17 7.70 10.54
C ASN A 101 -4.64 7.86 10.95
N TYR A 102 -4.98 8.98 11.60
CA TYR A 102 -6.38 9.33 11.88
C TYR A 102 -7.18 9.43 10.56
N PRO A 103 -8.25 8.63 10.40
CA PRO A 103 -8.93 8.55 9.12
C PRO A 103 -9.81 9.78 8.90
N THR A 104 -9.53 10.52 7.82
CA THR A 104 -10.39 11.59 7.32
C THR A 104 -11.74 11.03 6.83
N PRO A 105 -12.82 11.82 6.74
CA PRO A 105 -14.10 11.35 6.20
C PRO A 105 -13.97 10.65 4.83
N GLN A 106 -13.04 11.12 4.00
CA GLN A 106 -12.74 10.55 2.68
C GLN A 106 -12.00 9.22 2.78
N ALA A 107 -11.01 9.12 3.67
CA ALA A 107 -10.35 7.84 3.94
C ALA A 107 -11.39 6.80 4.37
N LYS A 108 -12.32 7.18 5.26
CA LYS A 108 -13.42 6.31 5.66
C LYS A 108 -14.35 5.93 4.49
N ALA A 109 -14.63 6.84 3.56
CA ALA A 109 -15.43 6.55 2.38
C ALA A 109 -14.72 5.58 1.43
N PHE A 110 -13.41 5.77 1.21
CA PHE A 110 -12.56 4.81 0.51
C PHE A 110 -12.64 3.44 1.18
N ASP A 111 -12.38 3.39 2.50
CA ASP A 111 -12.32 2.16 3.30
C ASP A 111 -13.66 1.43 3.44
N ARG A 112 -14.79 2.11 3.19
CA ARG A 112 -16.14 1.50 3.18
C ARG A 112 -16.57 0.98 1.81
N GLY A 113 -15.85 1.32 0.74
CA GLY A 113 -16.30 0.99 -0.61
C GLY A 113 -17.35 1.96 -1.18
N ASP A 114 -17.68 3.08 -0.50
CA ASP A 114 -18.67 4.07 -0.95
C ASP A 114 -18.33 4.62 -2.34
N ASP A 115 -19.29 4.83 -3.24
CA ASP A 115 -19.04 5.37 -4.58
C ASP A 115 -18.18 6.63 -4.57
N LEU A 116 -17.11 6.62 -5.37
CA LEU A 116 -16.19 7.74 -5.53
C LEU A 116 -16.30 8.26 -6.97
N PRO A 117 -16.71 9.53 -7.18
CA PRO A 117 -16.82 10.11 -8.51
C PRO A 117 -15.52 9.96 -9.31
N GLY A 118 -15.60 9.46 -10.54
CA GLY A 118 -14.46 9.29 -11.45
C GLY A 118 -13.81 7.90 -11.44
N LEU A 119 -14.22 7.00 -10.55
CA LEU A 119 -13.86 5.59 -10.62
C LEU A 119 -14.92 4.78 -11.39
N PRO A 120 -14.54 3.70 -12.12
CA PRO A 120 -15.50 2.75 -12.66
C PRO A 120 -16.34 2.11 -11.55
N LEU A 121 -17.45 1.47 -11.91
CA LEU A 121 -18.29 0.77 -10.94
C LEU A 121 -17.49 -0.38 -10.28
N GLU A 122 -17.37 -0.29 -8.96
CA GLU A 122 -16.89 -1.34 -8.03
C GLU A 122 -15.46 -1.92 -8.17
N PRO A 123 -14.39 -1.14 -8.46
CA PRO A 123 -13.03 -1.66 -8.35
C PRO A 123 -12.73 -2.10 -6.90
N THR A 124 -12.00 -3.20 -6.75
CA THR A 124 -11.53 -3.62 -5.42
C THR A 124 -10.53 -2.60 -4.88
N ARG A 125 -10.79 -2.10 -3.68
CA ARG A 125 -10.00 -1.04 -3.06
C ARG A 125 -8.89 -1.65 -2.23
N LEU A 126 -7.65 -1.33 -2.54
CA LEU A 126 -6.50 -1.89 -1.86
C LEU A 126 -5.66 -0.80 -1.21
N THR A 127 -5.05 -1.14 -0.07
CA THR A 127 -3.95 -0.37 0.49
C THR A 127 -2.66 -1.15 0.26
N ILE A 128 -1.72 -0.51 -0.43
CA ILE A 128 -0.33 -0.97 -0.52
C ILE A 128 0.41 -0.36 0.66
N GLY A 129 0.76 -1.21 1.61
CA GLY A 129 1.35 -0.87 2.89
C GLY A 129 2.85 -1.13 2.92
N TYR A 130 3.56 -0.31 3.69
CA TYR A 130 4.87 -0.68 4.22
C TYR A 130 4.82 -0.75 5.75
N LEU A 131 5.46 -1.78 6.29
CA LEU A 131 5.63 -2.02 7.71
C LEU A 131 7.06 -1.68 8.12
N LEU A 132 7.20 -0.89 9.18
CA LEU A 132 8.49 -0.64 9.83
C LEU A 132 8.61 -1.49 11.10
N ASP A 133 9.83 -1.63 11.59
CA ASP A 133 10.09 -2.26 12.89
C ASP A 133 9.51 -1.44 14.05
N ALA A 134 9.59 -1.99 15.26
CA ALA A 134 9.07 -1.34 16.47
C ALA A 134 9.78 0.00 16.77
N ALA A 135 11.02 0.18 16.29
CA ALA A 135 11.75 1.45 16.42
C ALA A 135 11.29 2.49 15.38
N GLY A 136 10.53 2.08 14.35
CA GLY A 136 10.11 2.93 13.24
C GLY A 136 11.24 3.26 12.27
N ILE A 137 12.32 2.47 12.25
CA ILE A 137 13.52 2.75 11.46
C ILE A 137 13.66 1.71 10.35
N GLY A 138 13.72 0.43 10.70
CA GLY A 138 13.95 -0.66 9.74
C GLY A 138 12.72 -0.97 8.91
N PHE A 139 12.90 -1.18 7.60
CA PHE A 139 11.86 -1.70 6.72
C PHE A 139 11.67 -3.19 6.96
N VAL A 140 10.47 -3.62 7.36
CA VAL A 140 10.17 -5.03 7.64
C VAL A 140 9.64 -5.70 6.39
N ARG A 141 8.58 -5.14 5.77
CA ARG A 141 7.98 -5.71 4.55
C ARG A 141 7.06 -4.73 3.84
N SER A 142 6.83 -5.02 2.57
CA SER A 142 5.70 -4.53 1.78
C SER A 142 4.52 -5.46 1.93
N GLN A 143 3.30 -4.93 1.85
CA GLN A 143 2.09 -5.72 2.02
C GLN A 143 0.89 -5.09 1.30
N VAL A 144 -0.11 -5.91 1.01
CA VAL A 144 -1.38 -5.51 0.41
C VAL A 144 -2.49 -5.84 1.37
N SER A 145 -3.38 -4.88 1.63
CA SER A 145 -4.56 -5.13 2.46
C SER A 145 -5.84 -4.67 1.80
N LEU A 146 -6.92 -5.37 2.12
CA LEU A 146 -8.29 -4.99 1.77
C LEU A 146 -8.92 -4.27 2.98
N PRO A 147 -8.98 -2.93 3.00
CA PRO A 147 -9.58 -2.19 4.11
C PRO A 147 -11.09 -2.47 4.23
N ALA A 148 -11.56 -2.54 5.47
CA ALA A 148 -12.97 -2.57 5.84
C ALA A 148 -13.20 -1.65 7.05
N GLY A 149 -13.36 -0.36 6.78
CA GLY A 149 -13.54 0.65 7.81
C GLY A 149 -12.28 0.85 8.67
N ARG A 150 -12.29 0.37 9.92
CA ARG A 150 -11.17 0.52 10.87
C ARG A 150 -10.24 -0.70 10.94
N GLN A 151 -10.56 -1.74 10.19
CA GLN A 151 -9.82 -2.99 10.14
C GLN A 151 -9.54 -3.33 8.67
N THR A 152 -8.89 -4.46 8.46
CA THR A 152 -8.73 -5.09 7.15
C THR A 152 -9.50 -6.40 7.12
N LEU A 153 -10.11 -6.73 5.97
CA LEU A 153 -10.65 -8.08 5.76
C LEU A 153 -9.53 -9.12 5.67
N TRP A 154 -8.41 -8.73 5.05
CA TRP A 154 -7.19 -9.52 5.00
C TRP A 154 -5.98 -8.64 4.72
N CYS A 155 -4.80 -9.17 5.03
CA CYS A 155 -3.50 -8.63 4.70
C CYS A 155 -2.61 -9.73 4.10
N ALA A 156 -1.91 -9.42 3.02
CA ALA A 156 -0.96 -10.28 2.34
C ALA A 156 0.41 -9.61 2.35
N ALA A 157 1.43 -10.30 2.85
CA ALA A 157 2.81 -9.85 2.74
C ALA A 157 3.33 -10.16 1.33
N ILE A 158 4.03 -9.20 0.72
CA ILE A 158 4.69 -9.40 -0.58
C ILE A 158 6.05 -10.05 -0.33
N VAL A 159 6.37 -11.10 -1.08
CA VAL A 159 7.70 -11.71 -1.09
C VAL A 159 8.55 -10.99 -2.14
N PRO A 160 9.66 -10.34 -1.75
CA PRO A 160 10.51 -9.60 -2.69
C PRO A 160 11.06 -10.47 -3.82
N ALA A 161 11.19 -9.92 -5.03
CA ALA A 161 11.68 -10.65 -6.21
C ALA A 161 13.03 -11.35 -6.00
N ASP A 162 13.94 -10.72 -5.25
CA ASP A 162 15.28 -11.23 -4.94
C ASP A 162 15.28 -12.31 -3.84
N ALA A 163 14.19 -12.43 -3.09
CA ALA A 163 14.01 -13.42 -2.03
C ALA A 163 13.16 -14.63 -2.45
N ARG A 164 12.61 -14.63 -3.67
CA ARG A 164 11.73 -15.71 -4.17
C ARG A 164 12.49 -16.86 -4.80
N GLU A 165 12.11 -18.09 -4.46
CA GLU A 165 12.53 -19.28 -5.20
C GLU A 165 11.74 -19.42 -6.52
N VAL A 166 12.31 -20.14 -7.49
CA VAL A 166 11.66 -20.36 -8.79
C VAL A 166 10.35 -21.14 -8.57
N GLY A 167 9.23 -20.54 -8.95
CA GLY A 167 7.90 -21.14 -8.80
C GLY A 167 7.25 -20.88 -7.43
N GLU A 168 7.89 -20.10 -6.56
CA GLU A 168 7.30 -19.65 -5.30
C GLU A 168 6.27 -18.54 -5.55
N THR A 169 5.16 -18.57 -4.80
CA THR A 169 4.14 -17.52 -4.80
C THR A 169 4.73 -16.18 -4.37
N ALA A 170 4.33 -15.09 -5.03
CA ALA A 170 4.83 -13.75 -4.71
C ALA A 170 4.29 -13.12 -3.42
N TRP A 171 3.54 -13.87 -2.62
CA TRP A 171 2.88 -13.39 -1.40
C TRP A 171 2.48 -14.52 -0.47
N TYR A 172 2.26 -14.20 0.81
CA TYR A 172 1.63 -15.06 1.80
C TYR A 172 0.64 -14.28 2.67
N GLU A 173 -0.37 -14.94 3.21
CA GLU A 173 -1.35 -14.30 4.10
C GLU A 173 -0.71 -13.94 5.45
N ALA A 174 -0.84 -12.68 5.86
CA ALA A 174 -0.21 -12.09 7.04
C ALA A 174 -1.21 -11.63 8.12
N THR A 175 -2.52 -11.73 7.86
CA THR A 175 -3.58 -11.32 8.79
C THR A 175 -3.44 -12.03 10.15
N LYS A 176 -3.23 -11.31 11.26
CA LYS A 176 -3.42 -11.91 12.58
C LYS A 176 -4.92 -12.03 12.83
N GLN A 177 -5.43 -13.25 12.95
CA GLN A 177 -6.80 -13.46 13.40
C GLN A 177 -6.94 -12.87 14.81
N THR A 178 -7.60 -11.72 14.95
CA THR A 178 -8.01 -11.23 16.26
C THR A 178 -9.02 -12.23 16.80
N ARG A 179 -8.63 -13.03 17.81
CA ARG A 179 -9.61 -13.80 18.58
C ARG A 179 -10.58 -12.78 19.18
N LEU A 180 -11.82 -12.77 18.70
CA LEU A 180 -12.94 -12.21 19.43
C LEU A 180 -12.99 -12.97 20.77
N ALA A 181 -12.55 -12.30 21.84
CA ALA A 181 -12.80 -12.73 23.21
C ALA A 181 -14.18 -12.24 23.64
#